data_AF-A0A5B0BD99-F1
#
_entry.id   AF-A0A5B0BD99-F1
#
_cell.length_a   1.000
_cell.length_b   1.000
_cell.length_c   1.000
_cell.angle_alpha   90.00
_cell.angle_beta   90.00
_cell.angle_gamma   90.00
#
_symmetry.space_group_name_H-M   'P 1'
#
loop_
_entity.id
_entity.type
_entity.pdbx_description
1 polymer ?
#
loop_
_entity_poly.entity_id
_entity_poly.type
_entity_poly.pdbx_seq_one_letter_code
_entity_poly.pdbx_strand_id
1 'polypeptide(L)'
;MLKPDPRSVRTLLARYASARIALAHASDPKWEQELADVSYTLCVMTGTSAITDAVAAADEILATAKRPEAETPQEVLQDALPEDPILAA
;
A
#
# COMPACT_ATOMS: atom_id res chain seq x y z
N MET A 1 4.98 -5.44 16.10
CA MET A 1 4.45 -4.21 15.49
C MET A 1 3.70 -4.62 14.23
N LEU A 2 2.42 -4.27 14.13
CA LEU A 2 1.59 -4.55 12.96
C LEU A 2 2.16 -3.76 11.78
N LYS A 3 2.57 -4.44 10.69
CA LYS A 3 3.03 -3.74 9.48
C LYS A 3 1.83 -2.97 8.88
N PRO A 4 1.97 -1.68 8.56
CA PRO A 4 0.88 -0.92 7.97
C PRO A 4 0.47 -1.52 6.61
N ASP A 5 -0.83 -1.67 6.40
CA ASP A 5 -1.40 -2.23 5.17
C ASP A 5 -1.08 -1.31 3.97
N PRO A 6 -0.42 -1.81 2.90
CA PRO A 6 -0.01 -0.99 1.76
C PRO A 6 -1.18 -0.30 1.04
N ARG A 7 -2.39 -0.84 1.07
CA ARG A 7 -3.55 -0.15 0.48
C ARG A 7 -3.94 1.06 1.33
N SER A 8 -3.98 0.91 2.64
CA SER A 8 -4.26 1.99 3.60
C SER A 8 -3.22 3.12 3.50
N VAL A 9 -1.93 2.77 3.35
CA VAL A 9 -0.86 3.76 3.13
C VAL A 9 -1.08 4.57 1.85
N ARG A 10 -1.43 3.92 0.73
CA ARG A 10 -1.74 4.62 -0.54
C ARG A 10 -2.90 5.60 -0.38
N THR A 11 -3.97 5.18 0.29
CA THR A 11 -5.14 6.03 0.52
C THR A 11 -4.78 7.27 1.35
N LEU A 12 -3.96 7.12 2.39
CA LEU A 12 -3.50 8.24 3.22
C LEU A 12 -2.63 9.22 2.42
N LEU A 13 -1.69 8.72 1.60
CA LEU A 13 -0.88 9.59 0.75
C LEU A 13 -1.71 10.35 -0.29
N ALA A 14 -2.72 9.70 -0.89
CA ALA A 14 -3.63 10.36 -1.83
C ALA A 14 -4.45 11.47 -1.17
N ARG A 15 -4.96 11.23 0.06
CA ARG A 15 -5.68 12.25 0.85
C ARG A 15 -4.76 13.41 1.22
N TYR A 16 -3.55 13.11 1.68
CA TYR A 16 -2.53 14.11 2.00
C TYR A 16 -2.24 15.03 0.81
N ALA A 17 -1.97 14.43 -0.36
CA ALA A 17 -1.71 15.19 -1.59
C ALA A 17 -2.91 16.06 -1.98
N SER A 18 -4.13 15.51 -1.90
CA SER A 18 -5.36 16.22 -2.22
C SER A 18 -5.57 17.44 -1.31
N ALA A 19 -5.38 17.28 0.00
CA ALA A 19 -5.49 18.38 0.96
C ALA A 19 -4.43 19.47 0.71
N ARG A 20 -3.18 19.09 0.42
CA ARG A 20 -2.12 20.05 0.06
C ARG A 20 -2.42 20.84 -1.20
N ILE A 21 -2.92 20.17 -2.23
CA ILE A 21 -3.30 20.82 -3.49
C ILE A 21 -4.45 21.80 -3.26
N ALA A 22 -5.46 21.39 -2.47
CA ALA A 22 -6.59 22.25 -2.14
C ALA A 22 -6.16 23.50 -1.35
N LEU A 23 -5.27 23.34 -0.36
CA LEU A 23 -4.72 24.47 0.40
C LEU A 23 -3.90 25.44 -0.44
N ALA A 24 -3.12 24.91 -1.39
CA ALA A 24 -2.36 25.74 -2.31
C ALA A 24 -3.28 26.56 -3.23
N HIS A 25 -4.49 26.08 -3.48
CA HIS A 25 -5.49 26.77 -4.29
C HIS A 25 -6.29 27.81 -3.47
N ALA A 26 -6.70 27.44 -2.26
CA ALA A 26 -7.43 28.31 -1.35
C ALA A 26 -7.12 27.95 0.11
N SER A 27 -6.74 28.94 0.90
CA SER A 27 -6.55 28.80 2.34
C SER A 27 -7.90 28.63 3.04
N ASP A 28 -8.38 27.38 3.07
CA ASP A 28 -9.60 26.96 3.75
C ASP A 28 -9.24 26.17 5.01
N PRO A 29 -9.72 26.60 6.20
CA PRO A 29 -9.49 25.91 7.47
C PRO A 29 -9.86 24.42 7.46
N LYS A 30 -10.85 24.02 6.64
CA LYS A 30 -11.22 22.61 6.49
C LYS A 30 -10.06 21.78 5.93
N TRP A 31 -9.36 22.30 4.93
CA TRP A 31 -8.24 21.59 4.33
C TRP A 31 -6.99 21.65 5.22
N GLU A 32 -6.84 22.70 6.05
CA GLU A 32 -5.78 22.77 7.06
C GLU A 32 -5.96 21.66 8.11
N GLN A 33 -7.19 21.49 8.60
CA GLN A 33 -7.52 20.43 9.54
C GLN A 33 -7.32 19.03 8.93
N GLU A 34 -7.84 18.80 7.72
CA GLU A 34 -7.66 17.51 7.03
C GLU A 34 -6.16 17.21 6.80
N LEU A 35 -5.37 18.22 6.43
CA LEU A 35 -3.93 18.06 6.27
C LEU A 35 -3.25 17.69 7.60
N ALA A 36 -3.65 18.32 8.70
CA ALA A 36 -3.12 18.02 10.04
C ALA A 36 -3.47 16.59 10.47
N ASP A 37 -4.73 16.17 10.29
CA ASP A 37 -5.23 14.85 10.69
C ASP A 37 -4.55 13.72 9.90
N VAL A 38 -4.42 13.89 8.58
CA VAL A 38 -3.73 12.92 7.72
C VAL A 38 -2.23 12.89 8.03
N SER A 39 -1.62 14.04 8.31
CA SER A 39 -0.20 14.11 8.68
C SER A 39 0.07 13.38 10.00
N TYR A 40 -0.77 13.61 11.01
CA TYR A 40 -0.69 12.91 12.29
C TYR A 40 -0.85 11.40 12.12
N THR A 41 -1.83 10.97 11.33
CA THR A 41 -2.08 9.55 11.06
C THR A 41 -0.89 8.91 10.35
N LEU A 42 -0.29 9.59 9.37
CA LEU A 42 0.91 9.12 8.68
C LEU A 42 2.06 8.92 9.69
N CYS A 43 2.36 9.94 10.49
CA CYS A 43 3.43 9.88 11.51
C CYS A 43 3.24 8.70 12.48
N VAL A 44 2.03 8.51 13.03
CA VAL A 44 1.74 7.39 13.94
C VAL A 44 1.87 6.04 13.23
N MET A 45 1.34 5.93 12.01
CA MET A 45 1.35 4.69 11.24
C MET A 45 2.76 4.26 10.82
N THR A 46 3.64 5.22 10.51
CA THR A 46 5.03 4.95 10.13
C THR A 46 5.99 4.98 11.33
N GLY A 47 5.52 5.37 12.52
CA GLY A 47 6.36 5.49 13.71
C GLY A 47 7.39 6.62 13.62
N THR A 48 7.09 7.68 12.88
CA THR A 48 7.98 8.84 12.68
C THR A 48 7.44 10.08 13.37
N SER A 49 8.32 11.06 13.61
CA SER A 49 7.96 12.31 14.31
C SER A 49 7.70 13.50 13.37
N ALA A 50 8.13 13.40 12.11
CA ALA A 50 7.97 14.45 11.11
C ALA A 50 7.26 13.92 9.86
N ILE A 51 6.45 14.77 9.24
CA ILE A 51 5.66 14.40 8.06
C ILE A 51 6.53 14.05 6.85
N THR A 52 7.69 14.68 6.68
CA THR A 52 8.65 14.36 5.62
C THR A 52 9.17 12.93 5.77
N ASP A 53 9.50 12.55 7.00
CA ASP A 53 10.00 11.21 7.32
C ASP A 53 8.87 10.18 7.20
N ALA A 54 7.65 10.55 7.58
CA ALA A 54 6.46 9.72 7.41
C ALA A 54 6.18 9.41 5.93
N VAL A 55 6.27 10.41 5.05
CA VAL A 55 6.09 10.22 3.61
C VAL A 55 7.18 9.31 3.03
N ALA A 56 8.44 9.53 3.41
CA ALA A 56 9.54 8.68 2.96
C ALA A 56 9.38 7.22 3.40
N ALA A 57 9.04 6.99 4.68
CA ALA A 57 8.77 5.65 5.20
C ALA A 57 7.55 5.00 4.53
N ALA A 58 6.49 5.77 4.27
CA ALA A 58 5.33 5.31 3.51
C ALA A 58 5.72 4.85 2.10
N ASP A 59 6.55 5.61 1.39
CA ASP A 59 7.03 5.25 0.06
C ASP A 59 7.88 3.96 0.08
N GLU A 60 8.71 3.75 1.10
CA GLU A 60 9.46 2.50 1.29
C GLU A 60 8.55 1.29 1.52
N ILE A 61 7.48 1.46 2.31
CA ILE A 61 6.45 0.43 2.52
C ILE A 61 5.80 0.07 1.19
N LEU A 62 5.45 1.07 0.37
CA LEU A 62 4.83 0.86 -0.94
C LEU A 62 5.79 0.23 -1.96
N ALA A 63 7.06 0.61 -1.95
CA ALA A 63 8.09 0.04 -2.82
C ALA A 63 8.36 -1.43 -2.47
N THR A 64 8.36 -1.77 -1.19
CA THR A 64 8.50 -3.15 -0.71
C THR A 64 7.29 -3.99 -1.09
N ALA A 65 6.07 -3.47 -0.93
CA ALA A 65 4.84 -4.15 -1.34
C ALA A 65 4.68 -4.29 -2.86
N LYS A 66 5.34 -3.44 -3.66
CA LYS A 66 5.34 -3.53 -5.13
C LYS A 66 6.33 -4.56 -5.64
N ARG A 67 7.39 -4.88 -4.89
CA ARG A 67 8.15 -6.11 -5.12
C ARG A 67 7.21 -7.26 -4.74
N PRO A 68 6.72 -8.07 -5.71
CA PRO A 68 6.20 -9.36 -5.28
C PRO A 68 7.35 -10.03 -4.53
N GLU A 69 7.08 -10.56 -3.35
CA GLU A 69 7.92 -11.61 -2.78
C GLU A 69 8.03 -12.69 -3.87
N ALA A 70 9.14 -12.65 -4.61
CA ALA A 70 9.52 -13.69 -5.56
C ALA A 70 10.06 -14.88 -4.75
N GLU A 71 9.26 -15.39 -3.83
CA GLU A 71 9.39 -16.66 -3.12
C GLU A 71 7.96 -17.17 -2.93
N THR A 72 7.39 -17.80 -3.96
CA THR A 72 7.37 -19.27 -4.05
C THR A 72 7.12 -19.73 -5.50
N PRO A 73 8.03 -20.52 -6.10
CA PRO A 73 7.67 -21.43 -7.19
C PRO A 73 7.10 -22.72 -6.58
N GLN A 74 5.78 -22.82 -6.44
CA GLN A 74 5.03 -24.06 -6.15
C GLN A 74 3.55 -23.66 -6.10
N GLU A 75 2.82 -23.68 -7.22
CA GLU A 75 1.93 -24.81 -7.52
C GLU A 75 1.70 -24.95 -9.04
N VAL A 76 2.72 -25.43 -9.74
CA VAL A 76 2.52 -26.30 -10.90
C VAL A 76 2.63 -27.73 -10.39
N LEU A 77 1.53 -28.30 -9.90
CA LEU A 77 1.25 -29.75 -9.91
C LEU A 77 -0.10 -30.03 -9.22
N GLN A 78 -1.23 -29.93 -9.93
CA GLN A 78 -2.40 -30.83 -9.82
C GLN A 78 -3.26 -30.74 -11.10
N ASP A 79 -2.71 -31.11 -12.25
CA ASP A 79 -3.52 -31.72 -13.34
C ASP A 79 -2.70 -32.74 -14.14
N ALA A 80 -1.77 -33.39 -13.46
CA ALA A 80 -1.24 -34.66 -13.92
C ALA A 80 -1.60 -35.65 -12.84
N LEU A 81 -2.60 -36.48 -13.09
CA LEU A 81 -2.51 -37.93 -12.95
C LEU A 81 -3.57 -38.57 -13.85
N PRO A 82 -3.35 -39.82 -14.27
CA PRO A 82 -3.44 -40.20 -15.66
C PRO A 82 -4.37 -41.40 -15.87
N GLU A 83 -4.51 -41.76 -17.14
CA GLU A 83 -4.92 -43.08 -17.66
C GLU A 83 -6.35 -43.56 -17.36
N ASP A 84 -7.09 -43.84 -18.44
CA ASP A 84 -7.70 -45.16 -18.57
C ASP A 84 -7.97 -45.49 -20.06
N PRO A 85 -8.09 -46.78 -20.43
CA PRO A 85 -7.34 -47.38 -21.52
C PRO A 85 -8.22 -47.72 -22.72
N ILE A 86 -7.56 -47.94 -23.87
CA ILE A 86 -7.90 -48.93 -24.91
C ILE A 86 -9.38 -49.01 -25.33
N LEU A 87 -9.66 -48.60 -26.57
CA LEU A 87 -10.35 -49.52 -27.48
C LEU A 87 -9.89 -49.32 -28.92
N ALA A 88 -9.14 -50.30 -29.39
CA ALA A 88 -8.98 -50.62 -30.78
C ALA A 88 -10.33 -51.09 -31.36
N ALA A 89 -10.74 -50.53 -32.50
CA ALA A 89 -11.58 -51.16 -33.51
C ALA A 89 -11.52 -50.34 -34.82
#